data_AF-A0A961DJR4-F1
#
_entry.id   AF-A0A961DJR4-F1
#
_cell.length_a   1.000
_cell.length_b   1.000
_cell.length_c   1.000
_cell.angle_alpha   90.00
_cell.angle_beta   90.00
_cell.angle_gamma   90.00
#
_symmetry.space_group_name_H-M   'P 1'
#
loop_
_entity.id
_entity.type
_entity.pdbx_description
1 polymer ?
#
loop_
_entity_poly.entity_id
_entity_poly.type
_entity_poly.pdbx_seq_one_letter_code
_entity_poly.pdbx_strand_id
1 'polypeptide(L)'
;MNPAELQIELFCRGLAIDPSCDLVADARHVARTRAGLGSGLELVIPGDLKDLWLNVPVEEDFVEHSPWTLSKGQSGYTVQDRRDERVYPVIVPPEPAWYDAKTSSG
;
A
#
# COMPACT_ATOMS: atom_id res chain seq x y z
N MET A 1 -8.82 -10.70 10.95
CA MET A 1 -8.67 -11.48 9.69
C MET A 1 -7.25 -11.97 9.57
N ASN A 2 -7.03 -13.07 8.85
CA ASN A 2 -5.68 -13.49 8.51
C ASN A 2 -5.10 -12.62 7.37
N PRO A 3 -3.77 -12.65 7.14
CA PRO A 3 -3.13 -11.85 6.09
C PRO A 3 -3.71 -12.05 4.67
N ALA A 4 -4.09 -13.28 4.32
CA ALA A 4 -4.61 -13.60 2.99
C ALA A 4 -6.03 -13.03 2.78
N GLU A 5 -6.88 -13.09 3.80
CA GLU A 5 -8.21 -12.45 3.79
C GLU A 5 -8.08 -10.94 3.62
N LEU A 6 -7.14 -10.31 4.34
CA LEU A 6 -6.87 -8.87 4.22
C LEU A 6 -6.38 -8.51 2.82
N GLN A 7 -5.47 -9.31 2.25
CA GLN A 7 -4.97 -9.10 0.88
C GLN A 7 -6.11 -9.09 -0.14
N ILE A 8 -7.04 -10.06 -0.07
CA ILE A 8 -8.18 -10.16 -0.99
C ILE A 8 -9.11 -8.96 -0.83
N GLU A 9 -9.46 -8.59 0.40
CA GLU A 9 -10.34 -7.45 0.67
C GLU A 9 -9.73 -6.14 0.16
N LEU A 10 -8.44 -5.90 0.38
CA LEU A 10 -7.74 -4.72 -0.13
C LEU A 10 -7.67 -4.70 -1.65
N PHE A 11 -7.40 -5.84 -2.29
CA PHE A 11 -7.37 -5.93 -3.74
C PHE A 11 -8.73 -5.63 -4.38
N CYS A 12 -9.82 -6.13 -3.79
CA CYS A 12 -11.17 -5.98 -4.35
C CYS A 12 -11.84 -4.64 -4.02
N ARG A 13 -11.51 -4.03 -2.88
CA ARG A 13 -12.20 -2.83 -2.39
C ARG A 13 -11.30 -1.59 -2.37
N GLY A 14 -10.01 -1.75 -2.61
CA GLY A 14 -9.03 -0.68 -2.57
C GLY A 14 -8.78 -0.15 -1.16
N LEU A 15 -7.97 0.91 -1.07
CA LEU A 15 -7.49 1.47 0.18
C LEU A 15 -7.47 2.99 0.09
N ALA A 16 -8.26 3.67 0.93
CA ALA A 16 -8.18 5.12 0.98
C ALA A 16 -6.95 5.56 1.80
N ILE A 17 -6.36 6.70 1.45
CA ILE A 17 -5.16 7.21 2.09
C ILE A 17 -5.57 8.30 3.09
N ASP A 18 -5.23 8.09 4.36
CA ASP A 18 -5.41 9.12 5.39
C ASP A 18 -4.39 10.26 5.21
N PRO A 19 -4.74 11.53 5.53
CA PRO A 19 -3.82 12.66 5.44
C PRO A 19 -2.54 12.56 6.26
N SER A 20 -2.46 11.63 7.23
CA SER A 20 -1.22 11.33 7.96
C SER A 20 -0.11 10.72 7.09
N CYS A 21 -0.43 10.20 5.90
CA CYS A 21 0.52 9.51 5.04
C CYS A 21 1.27 10.46 4.09
N ASP A 22 2.60 10.42 4.09
CA ASP A 22 3.44 11.08 3.08
C ASP A 22 3.99 10.05 2.07
N LEU A 23 3.11 9.52 1.22
CA LEU A 23 3.48 8.46 0.28
C LEU A 23 4.48 8.92 -0.81
N VAL A 24 4.63 10.23 -1.03
CA VAL A 24 5.64 10.76 -1.96
C VAL A 24 7.05 10.54 -1.40
N ALA A 25 7.21 10.69 -0.08
CA ALA A 25 8.49 10.45 0.59
C ALA A 25 8.72 8.98 0.94
N ASP A 26 7.66 8.26 1.31
CA ASP A 26 7.80 6.94 1.94
C ASP A 26 7.59 5.76 0.99
N ALA A 27 6.83 5.93 -0.11
CA ALA A 27 6.52 4.85 -1.03
C ALA A 27 7.46 4.85 -2.24
N ARG A 28 7.68 3.65 -2.79
CA ARG A 28 8.33 3.49 -4.11
C ARG A 28 7.60 4.33 -5.16
N HIS A 29 8.35 5.08 -5.98
CA HIS A 29 7.75 6.02 -6.92
C HIS A 29 6.95 5.28 -8.00
N VAL A 30 5.64 5.50 -8.02
CA VAL A 30 4.72 4.90 -8.99
C VAL A 30 4.89 5.61 -10.33
N ALA A 31 5.75 5.07 -11.20
CA ALA A 31 5.88 5.56 -12.56
C ALA A 31 4.59 5.27 -13.33
N ARG A 32 3.76 6.31 -13.52
CA ARG A 32 2.53 6.26 -14.34
C ARG A 32 2.83 5.70 -15.73
N THR A 33 2.68 4.39 -15.89
CA THR A 33 2.71 3.73 -17.18
C THR A 33 1.28 3.39 -17.57
N ARG A 34 0.94 3.74 -18.81
CA ARG A 34 -0.41 3.78 -19.36
C ARG A 34 -1.12 2.42 -19.18
N ALA A 35 -2.32 2.47 -18.59
CA ALA A 35 -3.34 1.41 -18.51
C ALA A 35 -3.01 0.17 -17.66
N GLY A 36 -3.49 0.18 -16.41
CA GLY A 36 -4.15 -1.01 -15.81
C GLY A 36 -3.46 -1.71 -14.64
N LEU A 37 -2.21 -1.40 -14.29
CA LEU A 37 -1.49 -2.12 -13.23
C LEU A 37 -0.42 -1.32 -12.48
N GLY A 38 -0.26 -0.04 -12.81
CA GLY A 38 0.82 0.82 -12.26
C GLY A 38 0.30 2.07 -11.56
N SER A 39 -0.91 2.06 -11.01
CA SER A 39 -1.50 3.16 -10.21
C SER A 39 -1.71 2.80 -8.75
N GLY A 40 -1.64 1.50 -8.40
CA GLY A 40 -1.82 1.07 -7.01
C GLY A 40 -0.59 1.33 -6.15
N LEU A 41 -0.80 1.37 -4.85
CA LEU A 41 0.25 1.45 -3.84
C LEU A 41 0.86 0.06 -3.61
N GLU A 42 2.18 -0.06 -3.68
CA GLU A 42 2.84 -1.28 -3.19
C GLU A 42 2.74 -1.35 -1.66
N LEU A 43 2.26 -2.48 -1.16
CA LEU A 43 2.07 -2.75 0.26
C LEU A 43 2.55 -4.17 0.57
N VAL A 44 3.04 -4.37 1.79
CA VAL A 44 3.38 -5.69 2.32
C VAL A 44 2.56 -5.94 3.58
N ILE A 45 1.85 -7.07 3.60
CA ILE A 45 1.12 -7.56 4.78
C ILE A 45 1.99 -8.63 5.44
N PRO A 46 2.48 -8.40 6.67
CA PRO A 46 3.22 -9.39 7.42
C PRO A 46 2.37 -10.63 7.66
N GLY A 47 2.97 -11.81 7.50
CA GLY A 47 2.29 -13.08 7.76
C GLY A 47 3.20 -14.09 8.45
N ASP A 48 2.60 -15.02 9.20
CA ASP A 48 3.34 -15.98 10.03
C ASP A 48 4.25 -16.91 9.22
N LEU A 49 3.85 -17.26 7.99
CA LEU A 49 4.61 -18.15 7.10
C LEU A 49 5.45 -17.37 6.07
N LYS A 50 4.87 -16.32 5.50
CA LYS A 50 5.50 -15.43 4.53
C LYS A 50 4.77 -14.11 4.49
N ASP A 51 5.49 -13.07 4.12
CA ASP A 51 4.91 -11.77 3.81
C ASP A 51 4.16 -11.80 2.48
N LEU A 52 3.06 -11.08 2.41
CA LEU A 52 2.22 -10.96 1.22
C LEU A 52 2.40 -9.59 0.59
N TRP A 53 2.90 -9.56 -0.63
CA TRP A 53 3.02 -8.35 -1.42
C TRP A 53 1.74 -8.11 -2.21
N LEU A 54 1.27 -6.87 -2.23
CA LEU A 54 0.14 -6.46 -3.06
C LEU A 54 0.38 -5.07 -3.65
N ASN A 55 -0.15 -4.87 -4.85
CA ASN A 55 -0.37 -3.54 -5.41
C ASN A 55 -1.85 -3.23 -5.15
N VAL A 56 -2.14 -2.35 -4.20
CA VAL A 56 -3.50 -2.04 -3.76
C VAL A 56 -4.07 -0.86 -4.54
N PRO A 57 -5.30 -0.95 -5.08
CA PRO A 57 -5.99 0.18 -5.71
C PRO A 57 -6.15 1.35 -4.72
N VAL A 58 -5.75 2.56 -5.10
CA VAL A 58 -5.85 3.77 -4.26
C VAL A 58 -6.41 4.98 -5.00
N GLU A 59 -6.54 4.93 -6.34
CA GLU A 59 -6.99 6.06 -7.18
C GLU A 59 -8.31 5.77 -7.91
N GLU A 60 -8.78 4.53 -7.90
CA GLU A 60 -9.98 4.09 -8.61
C GLU A 60 -11.27 4.60 -7.93
N ASP A 61 -12.32 4.91 -8.70
CA ASP A 61 -13.58 5.49 -8.19
C ASP A 61 -14.21 4.68 -7.03
N PHE A 62 -14.06 3.34 -7.03
CA PHE A 62 -14.61 2.50 -5.96
C PHE A 62 -13.88 2.66 -4.61
N VAL A 63 -12.65 3.19 -4.61
CA VAL A 63 -11.84 3.43 -3.41
C VAL A 63 -12.52 4.45 -2.48
N GLU A 64 -13.30 5.38 -3.02
CA GLU A 64 -14.09 6.35 -2.25
C GLU A 64 -15.03 5.66 -1.24
N HIS A 65 -15.50 4.46 -1.58
CA HIS A 65 -16.41 3.65 -0.77
C HIS A 65 -15.69 2.51 -0.03
N SER A 66 -14.35 2.49 -0.08
CA SER A 66 -13.59 1.46 0.61
C SER A 66 -13.79 1.54 2.13
N PRO A 67 -14.04 0.42 2.81
CA PRO A 67 -14.03 0.39 4.27
C PRO A 67 -12.61 0.48 4.85
N TRP A 68 -11.57 0.46 4.01
CA TRP A 68 -10.18 0.39 4.44
C TRP A 68 -9.50 1.75 4.34
N THR A 69 -8.72 2.10 5.36
CA THR A 69 -7.86 3.30 5.34
C THR A 69 -6.43 2.93 5.67
N LEU A 70 -5.48 3.48 4.92
CA LEU A 70 -4.07 3.50 5.31
C LEU A 70 -3.82 4.72 6.20
N SER A 71 -3.17 4.51 7.34
CA SER A 71 -2.74 5.59 8.24
C SER A 71 -1.29 5.41 8.63
N LYS A 72 -0.59 6.52 8.88
CA LYS A 72 0.79 6.53 9.38
C LYS A 72 0.80 6.98 10.85
N GLY A 73 1.23 6.09 11.73
CA GLY A 73 1.45 6.38 13.15
C GLY A 73 2.94 6.40 13.51
N GLN A 74 3.25 6.55 14.80
CA GLN A 74 4.64 6.52 15.29
C GLN A 74 5.32 5.16 15.06
N SER A 75 4.55 4.07 15.04
CA SER A 75 5.04 2.71 14.85
C SER A 75 5.08 2.27 13.38
N GLY A 76 4.81 3.17 12.44
CA GLY A 76 4.76 2.89 11.01
C GLY A 76 3.33 2.88 10.46
N TYR A 77 3.14 2.15 9.37
CA TYR A 77 1.89 2.12 8.62
C TYR A 77 0.92 1.05 9.14
N THR A 78 -0.36 1.39 9.12
CA THR A 78 -1.44 0.48 9.46
C THR A 78 -2.60 0.61 8.51
N VAL A 79 -3.24 -0.51 8.20
CA VAL A 79 -4.56 -0.54 7.55
C VAL A 79 -5.62 -0.63 8.64
N GLN A 80 -6.56 0.30 8.64
CA GLN A 80 -7.71 0.32 9.54
C GLN A 80 -8.99 -0.12 8.80
N ASP A 81 -9.76 -0.99 9.44
CA ASP A 81 -11.14 -1.32 9.04
C ASP A 81 -12.10 -0.29 9.66
N ARG A 82 -12.74 0.55 8.85
CA ARG A 82 -13.72 1.54 9.32
C ARG A 82 -15.04 0.93 9.78
N ARG A 83 -15.28 -0.36 9.53
CA ARG A 83 -16.52 -1.05 9.92
C ARG A 83 -16.50 -1.44 11.40
N ASP A 84 -15.33 -1.82 11.93
CA ASP A 84 -15.18 -2.35 13.28
C ASP A 84 -13.90 -1.88 14.01
N GLU A 85 -13.22 -0.87 13.46
CA GLU A 85 -12.01 -0.22 14.00
C GLU A 85 -10.80 -1.14 14.17
N ARG A 86 -10.80 -2.34 13.59
CA ARG A 86 -9.64 -3.22 13.61
C ARG A 86 -8.47 -2.61 12.86
N VAL A 87 -7.26 -2.86 13.36
CA VAL A 87 -6.02 -2.32 12.81
C VAL A 87 -5.07 -3.45 12.47
N TYR A 88 -4.48 -3.37 11.28
CA TYR A 88 -3.55 -4.35 10.74
C TYR A 88 -2.22 -3.66 10.41
N PRO A 89 -1.09 -4.08 11.00
CA PRO A 89 0.21 -3.53 10.64
C PRO A 89 0.55 -3.90 9.20
N VAL A 90 1.09 -2.95 8.46
CA VAL A 90 1.54 -3.14 7.07
C VAL A 90 2.84 -2.39 6.85
N ILE A 91 3.56 -2.74 5.79
CA ILE A 91 4.78 -2.05 5.38
C ILE A 91 4.52 -1.42 4.02
N VAL A 92 4.83 -0.13 3.92
CA VAL A 92 4.99 0.57 2.63
C VAL A 92 6.48 0.47 2.30
N PRO A 93 6.88 -0.32 1.28
CA PRO A 93 8.28 -0.49 0.94
C PRO A 93 8.83 0.82 0.33
N PRO A 94 10.01 1.28 0.79
CA PRO A 94 10.65 2.45 0.21
C PRO A 94 11.18 2.15 -1.19
N GLU A 95 11.50 3.20 -1.95
CA GLU A 95 12.23 3.03 -3.19
C GLU A 95 13.59 2.33 -2.94
N PRO A 96 13.92 1.25 -3.67
CA PRO A 96 15.22 0.64 -3.53
C PRO A 96 16.33 1.61 -3.91
N ALA A 97 17.33 1.77 -3.05
CA ALA A 97 18.43 2.73 -3.22
C ALA A 97 19.25 2.59 -4.52
N TRP A 98 19.15 1.45 -5.22
CA TRP A 98 19.82 1.24 -6.50
C TRP A 98 19.12 1.93 -7.69
N TYR A 99 17.89 2.44 -7.54
CA TYR A 99 17.22 3.24 -8.58
C TYR A 99 17.89 4.60 -8.78
N ASP A 100 18.41 5.20 -7.71
CA ASP A 100 19.20 6.44 -7.75
C ASP A 100 20.68 6.22 -8.14
N ALA A 101 21.10 4.96 -8.29
CA ALA A 101 22.48 4.65 -8.62
C ALA A 101 22.77 4.98 -10.09
N LYS A 102 23.60 6.00 -10.33
CA LYS A 102 24.14 6.29 -11.67
C LYS A 102 24.98 5.12 -12.15
N THR A 103 24.47 4.38 -13.13
CA THR A 103 25.27 3.38 -13.84
C THR A 103 26.23 4.08 -14.80
N SER A 104 27.41 3.51 -15.03
CA SER A 104 28.48 4.12 -15.81
C SER A 104 28.22 4.23 -17.32
N SER A 105 27.04 3.85 -17.80
CA SER A 105 26.73 3.77 -19.23
C SER A 105 25.52 4.60 -19.69
N GLY A 106 24.74 5.19 -18.78
CA GLY A 106 23.53 5.94 -19.14
C GLY A 106 22.36 5.05 -19.54
#